data_AF-K1ES40-F1
#
_entry.id   AF-K1ES40-F1
#
_cell.length_a   1.000
_cell.length_b   1.000
_cell.length_c   1.000
_cell.angle_alpha   90.00
_cell.angle_beta   90.00
_cell.angle_gamma   90.00
#
_symmetry.space_group_name_H-M   'P 1'
#
loop_
_entity.id
_entity.type
_entity.pdbx_description
1 polymer ?
#
loop_
_entity_poly.entity_id
_entity_poly.type
_entity_poly.pdbx_seq_one_letter_code
_entity_poly.pdbx_strand_id
1 'polypeptide(L)'
;MTASATGVVVAGHGVASGRAGDSPFAAGTIELQAPHFRARGLELSAYLLATVNVDLAPWRLVLREPRWTFADVEWTRVHPPETFSFVECTVTRDGAAVDGLVYHPHPETKPMHHQPSTVVELLLPHLPGLTPGETLTLQVDPRQAVLTDR
;
A
#
# COMPACT_ATOMS: atom_id res chain seq x y z
N MET A 1 9.53 -3.60 -20.36
CA MET A 1 9.79 -4.68 -19.38
C MET A 1 9.07 -4.29 -18.12
N THR A 2 8.32 -5.19 -17.48
CA THR A 2 7.73 -4.97 -16.15
C THR A 2 8.64 -5.58 -15.09
N ALA A 3 8.71 -5.00 -13.89
CA ALA A 3 9.41 -5.61 -12.77
C ALA A 3 8.41 -6.47 -11.97
N SER A 4 8.80 -7.69 -11.59
CA SER A 4 7.93 -8.59 -10.85
C SER A 4 8.64 -9.29 -9.69
N ALA A 5 7.95 -9.45 -8.56
CA ALA A 5 8.38 -10.30 -7.46
C ALA A 5 7.19 -11.05 -6.87
N THR A 6 7.47 -12.25 -6.39
CA THR A 6 6.51 -13.06 -5.64
C THR A 6 6.79 -12.89 -4.16
N GLY A 7 5.73 -12.67 -3.38
CA GLY A 7 5.81 -12.51 -1.94
C GLY A 7 4.66 -13.18 -1.21
N VAL A 8 4.75 -13.13 0.12
CA VAL A 8 3.79 -13.78 1.02
C VAL A 8 2.94 -12.73 1.72
N VAL A 9 1.63 -12.95 1.78
CA VAL A 9 0.72 -12.09 2.54
C VAL A 9 1.04 -12.21 4.02
N VAL A 10 1.29 -11.08 4.68
CA VAL A 10 1.63 -11.01 6.10
C VAL A 10 0.59 -10.20 6.87
N ALA A 11 0.47 -10.48 8.17
CA ALA A 11 -0.42 -9.70 9.03
C ALA A 11 0.12 -8.28 9.22
N GLY A 12 -0.75 -7.29 9.01
CA GLY A 12 -0.47 -5.90 9.38
C GLY A 12 -0.86 -5.57 10.82
N HIS A 13 -0.57 -4.35 11.24
CA HIS A 13 -1.03 -3.82 12.53
C HIS A 13 -2.54 -3.55 12.58
N GLY A 14 -3.27 -3.58 11.45
CA GLY A 14 -4.71 -3.35 11.41
C GLY A 14 -5.13 -1.87 11.47
N VAL A 15 -4.18 -0.94 11.46
CA VAL A 15 -4.44 0.51 11.50
C VAL A 15 -5.08 1.01 10.20
N ALA A 16 -4.61 0.52 9.05
CA ALA A 16 -5.16 0.88 7.74
C ALA A 16 -6.66 0.53 7.60
N SER A 17 -7.07 -0.59 8.20
CA SER A 17 -8.42 -1.16 8.11
C SER A 17 -9.31 -0.87 9.33
N GLY A 18 -8.84 -0.09 10.30
CA GLY A 18 -9.60 0.24 11.52
C GLY A 18 -9.78 -0.95 12.48
N ARG A 19 -9.05 -2.05 12.28
CA ARG A 19 -9.12 -3.26 13.12
C ARG A 19 -8.20 -3.22 14.34
N ALA A 20 -7.29 -2.24 14.39
CA ALA A 20 -6.40 -2.03 15.53
C ALA A 20 -7.17 -1.43 16.71
N GLY A 21 -7.36 -2.21 17.78
CA GLY A 21 -8.17 -1.79 18.94
C GLY A 21 -7.58 -0.65 19.76
N ASP A 22 -6.28 -0.39 19.63
CA ASP A 22 -5.52 0.69 20.28
C ASP A 22 -5.28 1.89 19.34
N SER A 23 -5.75 1.82 18.09
CA SER A 23 -5.60 2.92 17.15
C SER A 23 -6.61 4.03 17.42
N PRO A 24 -6.21 5.32 17.36
CA PRO A 24 -7.16 6.43 17.43
C PRO A 24 -8.05 6.54 16.19
N PHE A 25 -7.81 5.73 15.15
CA PHE A 25 -8.47 5.79 13.86
C PHE A 25 -9.48 4.64 13.70
N ALA A 26 -10.64 4.73 14.37
CA ALA A 26 -11.65 3.68 14.39
C ALA A 26 -12.20 3.29 13.00
N ALA A 27 -12.27 4.24 12.05
CA ALA A 27 -12.66 3.97 10.66
C ALA A 27 -11.52 3.34 9.82
N GLY A 28 -10.29 3.38 10.31
CA GLY A 28 -9.08 3.03 9.55
C GLY A 28 -8.50 4.21 8.79
N THR A 29 -7.17 4.23 8.64
CA THR A 29 -6.49 5.39 8.02
C THR A 29 -6.81 5.55 6.55
N ILE A 30 -7.01 4.47 5.80
CA ILE A 30 -7.32 4.56 4.36
C ILE A 30 -8.67 5.26 4.15
N GLU A 31 -9.69 4.93 4.96
CA GLU A 31 -10.99 5.60 4.89
C GLU A 31 -10.89 7.09 5.21
N LEU A 32 -10.13 7.46 6.26
CA LEU A 32 -9.91 8.85 6.63
C LEU A 32 -9.11 9.64 5.58
N GLN A 33 -8.16 8.99 4.90
CA GLN A 33 -7.32 9.62 3.87
C GLN A 33 -8.02 9.72 2.51
N ALA A 34 -8.95 8.82 2.17
CA ALA A 34 -9.57 8.73 0.85
C ALA A 34 -10.16 10.06 0.33
N PRO A 35 -10.89 10.87 1.12
CA PRO A 35 -11.40 12.17 0.67
C PRO A 35 -10.28 13.13 0.24
N HIS A 36 -9.12 13.08 0.92
CA HIS A 36 -7.98 13.94 0.62
C HIS A 36 -7.27 13.52 -0.67
N PHE A 37 -7.20 12.23 -0.95
CA PHE A 37 -6.65 11.70 -2.21
C PHE A 37 -7.60 11.98 -3.38
N ARG A 38 -8.90 11.82 -3.19
CA ARG A 38 -9.93 12.14 -4.19
C ARG A 38 -9.85 13.60 -4.63
N ALA A 39 -9.72 14.52 -3.67
CA ALA A 39 -9.56 15.94 -3.95
C ALA A 39 -8.30 16.27 -4.78
N ARG A 40 -7.31 15.37 -4.78
CA ARG A 40 -6.05 15.49 -5.52
C ARG A 40 -5.99 14.61 -6.79
N GLY A 41 -7.12 13.98 -7.16
CA GLY A 41 -7.25 13.24 -8.42
C GLY A 41 -7.02 11.74 -8.33
N LEU A 42 -7.03 11.14 -7.13
CA LEU A 42 -7.01 9.69 -6.93
C LEU A 42 -8.27 9.22 -6.19
N GLU A 43 -9.13 8.49 -6.89
CA GLU A 43 -10.37 7.93 -6.33
C GLU A 43 -10.14 6.47 -5.90
N LEU A 44 -10.50 6.14 -4.65
CA LEU A 44 -10.22 4.82 -4.06
C LEU A 44 -11.45 3.90 -3.98
N SER A 45 -12.63 4.33 -4.43
CA SER A 45 -13.87 3.54 -4.36
C SER A 45 -13.83 2.17 -5.06
N ALA A 46 -12.86 1.91 -5.95
CA ALA A 46 -12.65 0.60 -6.55
C ALA A 46 -11.94 -0.41 -5.63
N TYR A 47 -11.36 0.05 -4.52
CA TYR A 47 -10.56 -0.76 -3.61
C TYR A 47 -11.30 -0.96 -2.27
N LEU A 48 -10.91 -2.01 -1.56
CA LEU A 48 -11.22 -2.08 -0.13
C LEU A 48 -10.44 -0.96 0.58
N LEU A 49 -11.08 -0.25 1.51
CA LEU A 49 -10.43 0.81 2.30
C LEU A 49 -9.55 0.21 3.41
N ALA A 50 -8.59 -0.61 3.00
CA ALA A 50 -7.65 -1.36 3.81
C ALA A 50 -6.44 -1.73 2.94
N THR A 51 -5.30 -2.04 3.56
CA THR A 51 -4.11 -2.53 2.86
C THR A 51 -3.92 -4.03 3.05
N VAL A 52 -3.46 -4.70 1.98
CA VAL A 52 -2.90 -6.06 2.04
C VAL A 52 -1.38 -5.91 2.12
N ASN A 53 -0.77 -6.45 3.17
CA ASN A 53 0.68 -6.41 3.32
C ASN A 53 1.29 -7.66 2.68
N VAL A 54 2.28 -7.45 1.82
CA VAL A 54 3.00 -8.53 1.14
C VAL A 54 4.48 -8.38 1.39
N ASP A 55 5.11 -9.38 2.00
CA ASP A 55 6.56 -9.46 2.15
C ASP A 55 7.16 -10.03 0.86
N LEU A 56 7.93 -9.19 0.16
CA LEU A 56 8.60 -9.50 -1.10
C LEU A 56 10.04 -10.01 -0.91
N ALA A 57 10.45 -10.37 0.30
CA ALA A 57 11.83 -10.77 0.59
C ALA A 57 12.39 -11.77 -0.46
N PRO A 58 13.64 -11.56 -0.93
CA PRO A 58 14.60 -10.56 -0.46
C PRO A 58 14.45 -9.17 -1.11
N TRP A 59 13.44 -8.96 -1.94
CA TRP A 59 13.25 -7.72 -2.70
C TRP A 59 12.64 -6.61 -1.86
N ARG A 60 13.08 -5.38 -2.10
CA ARG A 60 12.37 -4.15 -1.69
C ARG A 60 11.88 -3.38 -2.91
N LEU A 61 10.79 -2.66 -2.73
CA LEU A 61 10.28 -1.73 -3.74
C LEU A 61 10.95 -0.36 -3.58
N VAL A 62 11.57 0.14 -4.63
CA VAL A 62 12.20 1.46 -4.69
C VAL A 62 11.45 2.32 -5.69
N LEU A 63 10.87 3.41 -5.20
CA LEU A 63 10.12 4.37 -6.01
C LEU A 63 11.03 5.04 -7.06
N ARG A 64 10.43 5.36 -8.21
CA ARG A 64 11.05 6.13 -9.30
C ARG A 64 10.15 7.31 -9.65
N GLU A 65 9.23 7.15 -10.59
CA GLU A 65 8.21 8.15 -10.94
C GLU A 65 6.81 7.62 -10.58
N PRO A 66 6.42 7.60 -9.29
CA PRO A 66 5.10 7.12 -8.89
C PRO A 66 3.99 7.83 -9.66
N ARG A 67 2.91 7.11 -10.00
CA ARG A 67 1.79 7.69 -10.73
C ARG A 67 1.17 8.88 -9.99
N TRP A 68 1.12 8.80 -8.67
CA TRP A 68 0.73 9.91 -7.81
C TRP A 68 1.72 10.07 -6.66
N THR A 69 2.03 11.32 -6.34
CA THR A 69 2.68 11.72 -5.09
C THR A 69 1.93 12.92 -4.52
N PHE A 70 1.39 12.76 -3.32
CA PHE A 70 0.69 13.80 -2.59
C PHE A 70 1.53 14.18 -1.37
N ALA A 71 2.18 15.34 -1.44
CA ALA A 71 2.95 15.90 -0.34
C ALA A 71 2.03 16.60 0.68
N ASP A 72 2.47 16.60 1.93
CA ASP A 72 1.89 17.36 3.05
C ASP A 72 0.36 17.22 3.17
N VAL A 73 -0.13 15.99 3.12
CA VAL A 73 -1.55 15.70 3.26
C VAL A 73 -1.94 15.75 4.74
N GLU A 74 -2.62 16.82 5.12
CA GLU A 74 -3.24 16.98 6.43
C GLU A 74 -4.58 16.21 6.49
N TRP A 75 -4.51 14.90 6.73
CA TRP A 75 -5.70 14.04 6.82
C TRP A 75 -6.21 13.80 8.25
N THR A 76 -5.45 14.26 9.25
CA THR A 76 -5.80 14.14 10.66
C THR A 76 -5.15 15.27 11.47
N ARG A 77 -5.67 15.52 12.68
CA ARG A 77 -5.10 16.46 13.65
C ARG A 77 -4.19 15.78 14.68
N VAL A 78 -4.04 14.46 14.62
CA VAL A 78 -3.30 13.67 15.62
C VAL A 78 -1.79 13.79 15.45
N HIS A 79 -1.31 14.00 14.22
CA HIS A 79 0.11 14.14 13.89
C HIS A 79 0.28 15.13 12.73
N PRO A 80 1.52 15.57 12.44
CA PRO A 80 1.81 16.42 11.28
C PRO A 80 1.36 15.79 9.96
N PRO A 81 1.21 16.61 8.89
CA PRO A 81 0.91 16.12 7.55
C PRO A 81 1.89 15.06 7.05
N GLU A 82 1.41 14.13 6.24
CA GLU A 82 2.19 13.02 5.69
C GLU A 82 2.27 13.08 4.17
N THR A 83 3.33 12.51 3.61
CA THR A 83 3.48 12.34 2.16
C THR A 83 3.15 10.91 1.73
N PHE A 84 2.42 10.77 0.63
CA PHE A 84 1.99 9.47 0.10
C PHE A 84 2.35 9.37 -1.38
N SER A 85 2.93 8.24 -1.78
CA SER A 85 3.09 7.87 -3.18
C SER A 85 2.28 6.63 -3.53
N PHE A 86 1.83 6.58 -4.77
CA PHE A 86 1.05 5.47 -5.31
C PHE A 86 1.66 5.00 -6.61
N VAL A 87 1.89 3.69 -6.70
CA VAL A 87 2.40 3.03 -7.90
C VAL A 87 1.33 2.09 -8.42
N GLU A 88 1.01 2.21 -9.70
CA GLU A 88 0.12 1.27 -10.37
C GLU A 88 0.77 -0.12 -10.39
N CYS A 89 0.00 -1.13 -10.00
CA CYS A 89 0.48 -2.51 -9.99
C CYS A 89 -0.59 -3.49 -10.46
N THR A 90 -0.14 -4.63 -10.95
CA THR A 90 -0.99 -5.81 -11.18
C THR A 90 -0.57 -6.89 -10.20
N VAL A 91 -1.55 -7.51 -9.54
CA VAL A 91 -1.35 -8.61 -8.61
C VAL A 91 -1.93 -9.87 -9.20
N THR A 92 -1.14 -10.95 -9.24
CA THR A 92 -1.59 -12.27 -9.67
C THR A 92 -1.70 -13.23 -8.49
N ARG A 93 -2.85 -13.91 -8.38
CA ARG A 93 -3.16 -15.00 -7.43
C ARG A 93 -3.77 -16.15 -8.22
N ASP A 94 -3.21 -17.35 -8.12
CA ASP A 94 -3.74 -18.57 -8.77
C ASP A 94 -4.05 -18.41 -10.28
N GLY A 95 -3.23 -17.62 -10.98
CA GLY A 95 -3.40 -17.32 -12.41
C GLY A 95 -4.44 -16.23 -12.73
N ALA A 96 -5.17 -15.72 -11.74
CA ALA A 96 -6.05 -14.56 -11.89
C ALA A 96 -5.28 -13.28 -11.56
N ALA A 97 -5.38 -12.28 -12.45
CA ALA A 97 -4.75 -10.98 -12.28
C ALA A 97 -5.80 -9.91 -11.94
N VAL A 98 -5.44 -9.02 -11.01
CA VAL A 98 -6.23 -7.83 -10.66
C VAL A 98 -5.34 -6.60 -10.63
N ASP A 99 -5.88 -5.46 -11.03
CA ASP A 99 -5.20 -4.18 -10.90
C ASP A 99 -5.35 -3.63 -9.48
N GLY A 100 -4.31 -2.94 -9.03
CA GLY A 100 -4.18 -2.41 -7.69
C GLY A 100 -3.22 -1.23 -7.64
N LEU A 101 -2.99 -0.76 -6.42
CA LEU A 101 -1.98 0.26 -6.14
C LEU A 101 -1.07 -0.22 -5.03
N VAL A 102 0.24 0.00 -5.18
CA VAL A 102 1.13 0.06 -4.02
C VAL A 102 0.87 1.40 -3.34
N TYR A 103 0.43 1.35 -2.08
CA TYR A 103 0.28 2.52 -1.21
C TYR A 103 1.57 2.68 -0.40
N HIS A 104 2.24 3.82 -0.57
CA HIS A 104 3.52 4.09 0.07
C HIS A 104 3.45 5.38 0.92
N PRO A 105 3.21 5.27 2.24
CA PRO A 105 3.44 6.37 3.16
C PRO A 105 4.94 6.60 3.34
N HIS A 106 5.41 7.84 3.17
CA HIS A 106 6.84 8.17 3.27
C HIS A 106 7.31 8.18 4.73
N PRO A 107 8.28 7.31 5.11
CA PRO A 107 8.73 7.16 6.50
C PRO A 107 9.26 8.45 7.14
N GLU A 108 9.85 9.35 6.34
CA GLU A 108 10.39 10.64 6.80
C GLU A 108 9.31 11.51 7.45
N THR A 109 8.05 11.30 7.05
CA THR A 109 6.88 12.00 7.60
C THR A 109 6.07 11.16 8.59
N LYS A 110 6.46 9.88 8.81
CA LYS A 110 5.74 8.90 9.64
C LYS A 110 6.68 8.12 10.59
N PRO A 111 7.22 8.76 11.64
CA PRO A 111 8.21 8.13 12.52
C PRO A 111 7.66 6.99 13.39
N MET A 112 6.35 6.79 13.46
CA MET A 112 5.70 5.84 14.38
C MET A 112 5.45 4.43 13.81
N HIS A 113 5.65 4.19 12.50
CA HIS A 113 5.29 2.91 11.87
C HIS A 113 6.37 2.42 10.91
N HIS A 114 7.32 1.64 11.44
CA HIS A 114 8.37 0.99 10.64
C HIS A 114 7.96 -0.44 10.27
N GLN A 115 7.51 -0.65 9.03
CA GLN A 115 7.44 -1.98 8.42
C GLN A 115 8.84 -2.37 7.90
N PRO A 116 9.17 -3.67 7.79
CA PRO A 116 10.37 -4.10 7.06
C PRO A 116 10.36 -3.55 5.63
N SER A 117 11.52 -3.17 5.09
CA SER A 117 11.61 -2.57 3.74
C SER A 117 11.21 -3.52 2.59
N THR A 118 11.08 -4.81 2.88
CA THR A 118 10.60 -5.83 1.94
C THR A 118 9.07 -5.94 1.92
N VAL A 119 8.38 -5.36 2.91
CA VAL A 119 6.92 -5.38 2.99
C VAL A 119 6.34 -4.19 2.24
N VAL A 120 5.46 -4.47 1.29
CA VAL A 120 4.66 -3.45 0.58
C VAL A 120 3.22 -3.50 1.05
N GLU A 121 2.57 -2.33 1.10
CA GLU A 121 1.14 -2.20 1.37
C GLU A 121 0.38 -2.04 0.04
N LEU A 122 -0.60 -2.92 -0.23
CA LEU A 122 -1.36 -2.93 -1.47
C LEU A 122 -2.81 -2.51 -1.23
N LEU A 123 -3.32 -1.57 -2.02
CA LEU A 123 -4.75 -1.30 -2.16
C LEU A 123 -5.27 -2.16 -3.31
N LEU A 124 -6.19 -3.07 -2.98
CA LEU A 124 -6.75 -4.03 -3.92
C LEU A 124 -8.28 -4.02 -3.84
N PRO A 125 -8.97 -4.37 -4.93
CA PRO A 125 -10.37 -4.79 -4.85
C PRO A 125 -10.52 -5.91 -3.81
N HIS A 126 -11.74 -6.15 -3.34
CA HIS A 126 -11.97 -7.28 -2.43
C HIS A 126 -11.54 -8.59 -3.09
N LEU A 127 -10.58 -9.29 -2.46
CA LEU A 127 -10.12 -10.62 -2.86
C LEU A 127 -10.70 -11.66 -1.89
N PRO A 128 -11.78 -12.37 -2.28
CA PRO A 128 -12.42 -13.34 -1.39
C PRO A 128 -11.44 -14.43 -0.94
N GLY A 129 -11.50 -14.76 0.34
CA GLY A 129 -10.70 -15.82 0.93
C GLY A 129 -9.18 -15.56 0.93
N LEU A 130 -8.74 -14.30 0.77
CA LEU A 130 -7.33 -13.96 0.95
C LEU A 130 -6.95 -14.06 2.43
N THR A 131 -5.89 -14.81 2.75
CA THR A 131 -5.42 -15.02 4.13
C THR A 131 -3.90 -14.86 4.25
N PRO A 132 -3.38 -14.51 5.45
CA PRO A 132 -1.93 -14.53 5.68
C PRO A 132 -1.31 -15.89 5.38
N GLY A 133 -0.11 -15.88 4.79
CA GLY A 133 0.61 -17.07 4.32
C GLY A 133 0.37 -17.40 2.84
N GLU A 134 -0.63 -16.81 2.19
CA GLU A 134 -0.83 -16.98 0.75
C GLU A 134 0.20 -16.20 -0.07
N THR A 135 0.43 -16.67 -1.29
CA THR A 135 1.42 -16.10 -2.21
C THR A 135 0.74 -15.20 -3.23
N LEU A 136 1.33 -14.02 -3.45
CA LEU A 136 0.92 -13.08 -4.48
C LEU A 136 2.13 -12.70 -5.34
N THR A 137 1.94 -12.60 -6.65
CA THR A 137 2.95 -12.02 -7.55
C THR A 137 2.58 -10.58 -7.84
N LEU A 138 3.45 -9.65 -7.44
CA LEU A 138 3.35 -8.23 -7.73
C LEU A 138 4.07 -7.91 -9.03
N GLN A 139 3.45 -7.11 -9.89
CA GLN A 139 4.05 -6.54 -11.08
C GLN A 139 3.88 -5.02 -11.08
N VAL A 140 4.94 -4.29 -11.42
CA VAL A 140 4.94 -2.82 -11.52
C VAL A 140 5.63 -2.37 -12.80
N ASP A 141 5.27 -1.18 -13.29
CA ASP A 141 6.04 -0.51 -14.33
C ASP A 141 7.38 -0.01 -13.75
N PRO A 142 8.54 -0.40 -14.31
CA PRO A 142 9.85 0.07 -13.84
C PRO A 142 10.06 1.58 -13.93
N ARG A 143 9.24 2.30 -14.70
CA ARG A 143 9.20 3.77 -14.68
C ARG A 143 8.71 4.28 -13.34
N GLN A 144 7.74 3.61 -12.73
CA GLN A 144 7.14 4.04 -11.46
C GLN A 144 7.90 3.52 -10.25
N ALA A 145 8.34 2.26 -10.30
CA ALA A 145 9.14 1.66 -9.23
C ALA A 145 9.92 0.44 -9.73
N VAL A 146 11.05 0.16 -9.09
CA VAL A 146 11.84 -1.04 -9.35
C VAL A 146 11.89 -1.94 -8.10
N LEU A 147 12.12 -3.22 -8.32
CA LEU A 147 12.34 -4.20 -7.26
C LEU A 147 13.83 -4.49 -7.19
N THR A 148 14.45 -4.24 -6.04
CA THR A 148 15.90 -4.41 -5.85
C THR A 148 16.16 -5.35 -4.68
N ASP A 149 17.23 -6.13 -4.78
CA ASP A 149 17.70 -6.94 -3.65
C ASP A 149 18.08 -6.05 -2.45
N ARG A 150 17.99 -6.61 -1.24
CA ARG A 150 18.17 -5.88 0.01
C ARG A 150 19.63 -5.45 0.23
#